data_AF-A0A3N7G9B7-F1
#
_entry.id   AF-A0A3N7G9B7-F1
#
_cell.length_a   1.000
_cell.length_b   1.000
_cell.length_c   1.000
_cell.angle_alpha   90.00
_cell.angle_beta   90.00
_cell.angle_gamma   90.00
#
_symmetry.space_group_name_H-M   'P 1'
#
loop_
_entity.id
_entity.type
_entity.pdbx_description
1 polymer ?
#
loop_
_entity_poly.entity_id
_entity_poly.type
_entity_poly.pdbx_seq_one_letter_code
_entity_poly.pdbx_strand_id
1 'polypeptide(L)'
;MTAYIVDSEKRTALHLAASRGTWAAAIAIMNTCPASCELVDSRGWNALHYAAITRKGHIRFSRWIPKFDKLIYEKDNDGNTPLHLFAAFGNFPQMFLRSDWRHAYKKMCGLNKQNLSVDDILRGHFPQKKKEFLESLKDVHSGPLQRPIGMIKTEDLSISISESGMETRVLVAALVATVTFAAAFTVPGGYKNEQGTPVLVKNAAFAVFVISDATAMVLSTSALFLHFYWALLGKRGQVDEDIIENFSHWTAVLTAYAILAMIIVFITGSYAVLAPSSWLAITTCFIGVAFIFLATAYAFIVDALTFIKYWK
;
A
#
# COMPACT_ATOMS: atom_id res chain seq x y z
N MET A 1 23.17 4.92 -29.80
CA MET A 1 24.59 5.19 -29.47
C MET A 1 24.78 5.74 -28.05
N THR A 2 23.81 6.48 -27.49
CA THR A 2 23.88 7.04 -26.12
C THR A 2 23.79 6.02 -24.98
N ALA A 3 23.18 4.85 -25.19
CA ALA A 3 23.01 3.82 -24.15
C ALA A 3 24.33 3.15 -23.68
N TYR A 4 25.40 3.25 -24.47
CA TYR A 4 26.73 2.70 -24.16
C TYR A 4 27.70 3.76 -23.61
N ILE A 5 27.26 5.01 -23.49
CA ILE A 5 28.04 6.05 -22.83
C ILE A 5 28.06 5.73 -21.35
N VAL A 6 29.26 5.71 -20.78
CA VAL A 6 29.47 5.40 -19.37
C VAL A 6 30.07 6.59 -18.64
N ASP A 7 29.80 6.67 -17.34
CA ASP A 7 30.43 7.65 -16.46
C ASP A 7 31.78 7.16 -15.91
N SER A 8 32.36 7.91 -14.97
CA SER A 8 33.64 7.59 -14.34
C SER A 8 33.66 6.26 -13.57
N GLU A 9 32.49 5.72 -13.20
CA GLU A 9 32.33 4.41 -12.56
C GLU A 9 31.90 3.33 -13.56
N LYS A 10 31.97 3.59 -14.86
CA LYS A 10 31.47 2.70 -15.93
C LYS A 10 29.94 2.46 -15.89
N ARG A 11 29.17 3.32 -15.21
CA ARG A 11 27.70 3.18 -15.13
C ARG A 11 27.07 3.67 -16.42
N THR A 12 26.05 2.97 -16.89
CA THR A 12 25.32 3.27 -18.14
C THR A 12 24.01 3.98 -17.80
N ALA A 13 23.35 4.55 -18.81
CA ALA A 13 22.00 5.09 -18.64
C ALA A 13 21.01 4.06 -18.06
N LEU A 14 21.18 2.77 -18.36
CA LEU A 14 20.34 1.70 -17.81
C LEU A 14 20.60 1.49 -16.30
N HIS A 15 21.86 1.50 -15.86
CA HIS A 15 22.20 1.44 -14.43
C HIS A 15 21.56 2.59 -13.64
N LEU A 16 21.59 3.79 -14.21
CA LEU A 16 20.99 4.98 -13.61
C LEU A 16 19.46 4.94 -13.59
N ALA A 17 18.84 4.43 -14.66
CA ALA A 17 17.39 4.26 -14.70
C ALA A 17 16.91 3.20 -13.71
N ALA A 18 17.66 2.10 -13.58
CA ALA A 18 17.39 1.04 -12.62
C ALA A 18 17.55 1.53 -11.17
N SER A 19 18.61 2.29 -10.87
CA SER A 19 18.85 2.84 -9.53
C SER A 19 17.84 3.90 -9.10
N ARG A 20 17.12 4.52 -10.05
CA ARG A 20 16.05 5.49 -9.78
C ARG A 20 14.65 4.88 -9.76
N GLY A 21 14.52 3.60 -10.10
CA GLY A 21 13.22 2.94 -10.26
C GLY A 21 12.37 3.55 -11.38
N THR A 22 12.98 4.19 -12.38
CA THR A 22 12.29 4.77 -13.54
C THR A 22 12.12 3.69 -14.62
N TRP A 23 11.22 2.74 -14.36
CA TRP A 23 11.10 1.53 -15.20
C TRP A 23 10.67 1.82 -16.64
N ALA A 24 9.85 2.83 -16.88
CA ALA A 24 9.48 3.23 -18.23
C ALA A 24 10.71 3.64 -19.06
N ALA A 25 11.63 4.41 -18.46
CA ALA A 25 12.89 4.79 -19.11
C ALA A 25 13.79 3.57 -19.31
N ALA A 26 13.91 2.69 -18.30
CA ALA A 26 14.70 1.48 -18.40
C ALA A 26 14.19 0.53 -19.51
N ILE A 27 12.87 0.35 -19.61
CA ILE A 27 12.22 -0.44 -20.67
C ILE A 27 12.46 0.19 -22.05
N ALA A 28 12.33 1.52 -22.17
CA ALA A 28 12.61 2.22 -23.42
C ALA A 28 14.08 2.03 -23.86
N ILE A 29 15.02 2.08 -22.92
CA ILE A 29 16.44 1.81 -23.17
C ILE A 29 16.66 0.36 -23.61
N MET A 30 16.03 -0.62 -22.95
CA MET A 30 16.18 -2.04 -23.32
C MET A 30 15.53 -2.37 -24.67
N ASN A 31 14.41 -1.75 -25.02
CA ASN A 31 13.76 -1.93 -26.31
C ASN A 31 14.59 -1.36 -27.46
N THR A 32 15.29 -0.24 -27.22
CA THR A 32 16.15 0.40 -28.23
C THR A 32 17.55 -0.20 -28.29
N CYS A 33 18.08 -0.68 -27.17
CA CYS A 33 19.42 -1.25 -27.03
C CYS A 33 19.40 -2.46 -26.07
N PRO A 34 18.94 -3.65 -26.52
CA PRO A 34 18.82 -4.83 -25.66
C PRO A 34 20.14 -5.27 -25.03
N ALA A 35 21.26 -5.15 -25.74
CA ALA A 35 22.58 -5.55 -25.24
C ALA A 35 23.11 -4.66 -24.10
N SER A 36 22.46 -3.52 -23.81
CA SER A 36 22.84 -2.68 -22.67
C SER A 36 22.61 -3.37 -21.31
N CYS A 37 21.79 -4.41 -21.24
CA CYS A 37 21.54 -5.17 -20.01
C CYS A 37 22.73 -6.03 -19.56
N GLU A 38 23.66 -6.36 -20.45
CA GLU A 38 24.86 -7.16 -20.14
C GLU A 38 26.05 -6.30 -19.69
N LEU A 39 25.89 -4.98 -19.70
CA LEU A 39 26.94 -4.08 -19.24
C LEU A 39 27.01 -4.07 -17.72
N VAL A 40 28.22 -3.95 -17.19
CA VAL A 40 28.49 -3.87 -15.76
C VAL A 40 29.29 -2.61 -15.42
N ASP A 41 29.09 -2.08 -14.23
CA ASP A 41 29.89 -0.97 -13.70
C ASP A 41 31.30 -1.43 -13.24
N SER A 42 32.08 -0.52 -12.64
CA SER A 42 33.40 -0.82 -12.09
C SER A 42 33.41 -1.87 -10.96
N ARG A 43 32.28 -2.06 -10.27
CA ARG A 43 32.07 -3.09 -9.24
C ARG A 43 31.64 -4.43 -9.82
N GLY A 44 31.38 -4.51 -11.12
CA GLY A 44 30.75 -5.69 -11.73
C GLY A 44 29.24 -5.73 -11.55
N TRP A 45 28.61 -4.61 -11.16
CA TRP A 45 27.16 -4.53 -10.99
C TRP A 45 26.48 -4.34 -12.34
N ASN A 46 25.56 -5.25 -12.63
CA ASN A 46 24.58 -5.08 -13.71
C ASN A 46 23.33 -4.31 -13.22
N ALA A 47 22.40 -4.04 -14.14
CA ALA A 47 21.16 -3.32 -13.84
C ALA A 47 20.28 -3.98 -12.74
N LEU A 48 20.39 -5.29 -12.52
CA LEU A 48 19.65 -5.99 -11.47
C LEU A 48 20.22 -5.71 -10.07
N HIS A 49 21.55 -5.57 -9.93
CA HIS A 49 22.15 -5.16 -8.66
C HIS A 49 21.64 -3.77 -8.23
N TYR A 50 21.54 -2.83 -9.18
CA TYR A 50 20.96 -1.51 -8.95
C TYR A 50 19.45 -1.56 -8.67
N ALA A 51 18.70 -2.43 -9.34
CA ALA A 51 17.28 -2.60 -9.04
C ALA A 51 17.05 -3.16 -7.62
N ALA A 52 17.93 -4.04 -7.15
CA ALA A 52 17.81 -4.66 -5.83
C ALA A 52 17.87 -3.67 -4.66
N ILE A 53 18.62 -2.57 -4.83
CA ILE A 53 18.76 -1.52 -3.82
C ILE A 53 17.68 -0.44 -3.91
N THR A 54 16.79 -0.49 -4.91
CA THR A 54 15.71 0.51 -5.02
C THR A 54 14.50 0.19 -4.15
N ARG A 55 13.97 1.22 -3.46
CA ARG A 55 12.76 1.14 -2.63
C ARG A 55 11.52 0.70 -3.43
N LYS A 56 11.45 1.08 -4.71
CA LYS A 56 10.42 0.62 -5.65
C LYS A 56 10.80 -0.72 -6.27
N GLY A 57 11.17 -1.72 -5.46
CA GLY A 57 11.65 -3.04 -5.86
C GLY A 57 10.65 -3.80 -6.73
N HIS A 58 10.45 -3.33 -7.96
CA HIS A 58 9.42 -3.84 -8.83
C HIS A 58 9.91 -5.14 -9.45
N ILE A 59 9.33 -6.21 -8.92
CA ILE A 59 9.08 -7.54 -9.52
C ILE A 59 8.68 -7.43 -11.00
N ARG A 60 8.09 -6.31 -11.44
CA ARG A 60 7.79 -6.05 -12.84
C ARG A 60 9.04 -5.85 -13.69
N PHE A 61 10.10 -5.20 -13.20
CA PHE A 61 11.31 -4.92 -13.98
C PHE A 61 11.99 -6.21 -14.45
N SER A 62 12.07 -7.25 -13.61
CA SER A 62 12.68 -8.53 -13.98
C SER A 62 12.02 -9.20 -15.17
N ARG A 63 10.69 -9.04 -15.36
CA ARG A 63 9.96 -9.61 -16.50
C ARG A 63 10.29 -8.97 -17.85
N TRP A 64 10.85 -7.75 -17.83
CA TRP A 64 11.14 -6.98 -19.04
C TRP A 64 12.64 -6.91 -19.36
N ILE A 65 13.49 -7.54 -18.54
CA ILE A 65 14.93 -7.60 -18.78
C ILE A 65 15.26 -8.74 -19.75
N PRO A 66 15.80 -8.44 -20.93
CA PRO A 66 16.35 -9.47 -21.80
C PRO A 66 17.46 -10.24 -21.08
N LYS A 67 17.51 -11.56 -21.23
CA LYS A 67 18.52 -12.44 -20.61
C LYS A 67 18.52 -12.40 -19.07
N PHE A 68 17.38 -12.11 -18.45
CA PHE A 68 17.21 -12.14 -17.00
C PHE A 68 17.76 -13.43 -16.35
N ASP A 69 17.50 -14.59 -16.95
CA ASP A 69 17.97 -15.91 -16.49
C ASP A 69 19.50 -16.08 -16.52
N LYS A 70 20.24 -15.13 -17.08
CA LYS A 70 21.70 -15.09 -17.01
C LYS A 70 22.13 -14.06 -15.97
N LEU A 71 21.61 -12.84 -16.08
CA LEU A 71 22.03 -11.69 -15.27
C LEU A 71 21.77 -11.85 -13.76
N ILE A 72 20.72 -12.60 -13.39
CA ILE A 72 20.41 -12.85 -11.98
C ILE A 72 21.45 -13.72 -11.25
N TYR A 73 22.30 -14.44 -11.99
CA TYR A 73 23.34 -15.29 -11.44
C TYR A 73 24.74 -14.68 -11.51
N GLU A 74 24.89 -13.55 -12.19
CA GLU A 74 26.17 -12.88 -12.30
C GLU A 74 26.61 -12.33 -10.95
N LYS A 75 27.88 -12.56 -10.64
CA LYS A 75 28.51 -12.10 -9.41
C LYS A 75 29.23 -10.78 -9.65
N ASP A 76 29.07 -9.86 -8.73
CA ASP A 76 29.91 -8.67 -8.64
C ASP A 76 31.34 -9.02 -8.19
N ASN A 77 32.18 -7.99 -8.08
CA ASN A 77 33.56 -8.12 -7.62
C ASN A 77 33.67 -8.69 -6.19
N ASP A 78 32.63 -8.60 -5.37
CA ASP A 78 32.56 -9.13 -4.01
C ASP A 78 31.92 -10.53 -3.95
N GLY A 79 31.57 -11.09 -5.11
CA GLY A 79 30.94 -12.40 -5.23
C GLY A 79 29.44 -12.39 -4.92
N ASN A 80 28.83 -11.23 -4.76
CA ASN A 80 27.39 -11.07 -4.54
C ASN A 80 26.66 -11.17 -5.87
N THR A 81 25.55 -11.89 -5.87
CA THR A 81 24.56 -11.81 -6.95
C THR A 81 23.53 -10.72 -6.63
N PRO A 82 22.69 -10.29 -7.60
CA PRO A 82 21.58 -9.38 -7.31
C PRO A 82 20.70 -9.87 -6.15
N LEU A 83 20.57 -11.18 -5.97
CA LEU A 83 19.79 -11.79 -4.90
C LEU A 83 20.36 -11.58 -3.49
N HIS A 84 21.69 -11.50 -3.35
CA HIS A 84 22.30 -11.14 -2.07
C HIS A 84 21.92 -9.71 -1.67
N LEU A 85 21.89 -8.79 -2.64
CA LEU A 85 21.43 -7.42 -2.43
C LEU A 85 19.92 -7.39 -2.13
N PHE A 86 19.09 -8.10 -2.90
CA PHE A 86 17.66 -8.18 -2.63
C PHE A 86 17.36 -8.67 -1.20
N ALA A 87 18.10 -9.68 -0.73
CA ALA A 87 17.99 -10.17 0.64
C ALA A 87 18.46 -9.12 1.67
N ALA A 88 19.57 -8.45 1.41
CA ALA A 88 20.14 -7.46 2.34
C ALA A 88 19.22 -6.23 2.51
N PHE A 89 18.65 -5.75 1.41
CA PHE A 89 17.79 -4.55 1.39
C PHE A 89 16.31 -4.85 1.67
N GLY A 90 15.94 -6.12 1.92
CA GLY A 90 14.57 -6.50 2.27
C GLY A 90 13.60 -6.50 1.08
N ASN A 91 14.10 -6.35 -0.15
CA ASN A 91 13.32 -6.28 -1.38
C ASN A 91 13.18 -7.64 -2.07
N PHE A 92 13.33 -8.76 -1.35
CA PHE A 92 13.44 -10.11 -1.93
C PHE A 92 12.14 -10.58 -2.60
N PRO A 93 12.10 -10.70 -3.94
CA PRO A 93 10.86 -11.07 -4.62
C PRO A 93 10.36 -12.46 -4.27
N GLN A 94 9.09 -12.57 -3.86
CA GLN A 94 8.45 -13.86 -3.57
C GLN A 94 8.45 -14.81 -4.77
N MET A 95 8.55 -14.29 -6.01
CA MET A 95 8.64 -15.13 -7.21
C MET A 95 9.82 -16.11 -7.17
N PHE A 96 10.93 -15.76 -6.50
CA PHE A 96 12.10 -16.62 -6.39
C PHE A 96 11.92 -17.76 -5.37
N LEU A 97 10.88 -17.70 -4.55
CA LEU A 97 10.51 -18.75 -3.58
C LEU A 97 9.52 -19.77 -4.17
N ARG A 98 8.99 -19.55 -5.39
CA ARG A 98 8.06 -20.48 -6.07
C ARG A 98 8.77 -21.74 -6.59
N SER A 99 8.01 -22.84 -6.73
CA SER A 99 8.50 -24.17 -7.18
C SER A 99 9.35 -24.14 -8.44
N ASP A 100 8.98 -23.30 -9.39
CA ASP A 100 9.60 -23.24 -10.73
C ASP A 100 11.03 -22.70 -10.65
N TRP A 101 11.29 -21.89 -9.63
CA TRP A 101 12.60 -21.35 -9.31
C TRP A 101 13.34 -22.16 -8.25
N ARG A 102 12.82 -23.24 -7.66
CA ARG A 102 13.52 -23.96 -6.57
C ARG A 102 14.88 -24.54 -6.96
N HIS A 103 15.01 -25.07 -8.17
CA HIS A 103 16.27 -25.63 -8.67
C HIS A 103 17.29 -24.52 -9.00
N ALA A 104 16.80 -23.43 -9.61
CA ALA A 104 17.52 -22.19 -9.80
C ALA A 104 17.97 -21.58 -8.46
N TYR A 105 17.08 -21.51 -7.47
CA TYR A 105 17.27 -21.04 -6.10
C TYR A 105 18.36 -21.82 -5.38
N LYS A 106 18.37 -23.16 -5.49
CA LYS A 106 19.44 -23.99 -4.93
C LYS A 106 20.82 -23.71 -5.56
N LYS A 107 20.86 -23.24 -6.82
CA LYS A 107 22.06 -22.76 -7.52
C LYS A 107 22.37 -21.27 -7.21
N MET A 108 21.36 -20.48 -6.85
CA MET A 108 21.46 -19.07 -6.42
C MET A 108 22.14 -18.92 -5.06
N CYS A 109 22.15 -19.96 -4.23
CA CYS A 109 22.86 -20.06 -2.95
C CYS A 109 24.38 -20.25 -3.11
N GLY A 110 25.01 -19.61 -4.10
CA GLY A 110 26.47 -19.49 -4.12
C GLY A 110 26.92 -18.58 -2.99
N LEU A 111 28.04 -18.91 -2.33
CA LEU A 111 28.61 -18.04 -1.30
C LEU A 111 29.26 -16.81 -1.96
N ASN A 112 29.06 -15.65 -1.35
CA ASN A 112 29.85 -14.46 -1.66
C ASN A 112 31.26 -14.58 -1.05
N LYS A 113 32.15 -13.60 -1.31
CA LYS A 113 33.51 -13.62 -0.74
C LYS A 113 33.55 -13.57 0.79
N GLN A 114 32.46 -13.18 1.44
CA GLN A 114 32.29 -13.15 2.91
C GLN A 114 31.69 -14.46 3.45
N ASN A 115 31.58 -15.48 2.59
CA ASN A 115 31.02 -16.79 2.90
C ASN A 115 29.56 -16.75 3.36
N LEU A 116 28.79 -15.78 2.86
CA LEU A 116 27.36 -15.63 3.13
C LEU A 116 26.55 -16.16 1.95
N SER A 117 25.50 -16.91 2.26
CA SER A 117 24.45 -17.22 1.29
C SER A 117 23.30 -16.22 1.38
N VAL A 118 22.46 -16.19 0.34
CA VAL A 118 21.20 -15.43 0.32
C VAL A 118 20.29 -15.80 1.50
N ASP A 119 20.23 -17.08 1.88
CA ASP A 119 19.41 -17.54 3.01
C ASP A 119 19.95 -17.06 4.37
N ASP A 120 21.28 -17.01 4.52
CA ASP A 120 21.92 -16.45 5.73
C ASP A 120 21.60 -14.96 5.91
N ILE A 121 21.54 -14.21 4.80
CA ILE A 121 21.16 -12.80 4.79
C ILE A 121 19.66 -12.64 5.10
N LEU A 122 18.80 -13.46 4.49
CA LEU A 122 17.34 -13.42 4.70
C LEU A 122 16.92 -13.78 6.13
N ARG A 123 17.54 -14.80 6.72
CA ARG A 123 17.25 -15.24 8.10
C ARG A 123 17.84 -14.32 9.16
N GLY A 124 18.62 -13.32 8.75
CA GLY A 124 19.23 -12.36 9.66
C GLY A 124 20.27 -12.99 10.58
N HIS A 125 20.91 -14.10 10.17
CA HIS A 125 21.89 -14.81 11.02
C HIS A 125 23.15 -14.01 11.33
N PHE A 126 23.29 -12.77 10.85
CA PHE A 126 24.39 -11.86 11.21
C PHE A 126 23.96 -10.38 11.11
N PRO A 127 23.31 -9.79 12.13
CA PRO A 127 22.99 -8.36 12.13
C PRO A 127 24.23 -7.46 11.99
N GLN A 128 25.39 -7.90 12.50
CA GLN A 128 26.68 -7.24 12.29
C GLN A 128 27.16 -7.29 10.84
N LYS A 129 27.17 -8.46 10.20
CA LYS A 129 27.60 -8.57 8.79
C LYS A 129 26.64 -7.86 7.83
N LYS A 130 25.33 -7.82 8.12
CA LYS A 130 24.37 -7.00 7.35
C LYS A 130 24.74 -5.52 7.43
N LYS A 131 25.07 -5.03 8.63
CA LYS A 131 25.50 -3.64 8.82
C LYS A 131 26.82 -3.35 8.10
N GLU A 132 27.83 -4.22 8.23
CA GLU A 132 29.13 -4.10 7.54
C GLU A 132 28.97 -4.15 6.01
N PHE A 133 28.12 -5.03 5.50
CA PHE A 133 27.77 -5.14 4.09
C PHE A 133 27.04 -3.89 3.57
N LEU A 134 26.10 -3.34 4.34
CA LEU A 134 25.45 -2.08 4.00
C LEU A 134 26.44 -0.89 4.09
N GLU A 135 27.40 -0.95 5.01
CA GLU A 135 28.48 0.02 5.13
C GLU A 135 29.43 0.00 3.93
N SER A 136 29.77 -1.19 3.41
CA SER A 136 30.57 -1.31 2.18
C SER A 136 29.85 -0.79 0.93
N LEU A 137 28.53 -0.57 1.00
CA LEU A 137 27.73 -0.02 -0.10
C LEU A 137 27.42 1.48 0.06
N LYS A 138 27.98 2.14 1.09
CA LYS A 138 27.78 3.59 1.31
C LYS A 138 28.38 4.46 0.22
N ASP A 139 29.47 4.02 -0.41
CA ASP A 139 30.15 4.72 -1.52
C ASP A 139 29.26 4.86 -2.77
N VAL A 140 28.39 3.88 -3.05
CA VAL A 140 27.33 3.92 -4.08
C VAL A 140 26.45 5.18 -3.92
N HIS A 141 26.34 5.71 -2.69
CA HIS A 141 25.47 6.83 -2.32
C HIS A 141 26.17 8.20 -2.36
N SER A 142 27.50 8.24 -2.45
CA SER A 142 28.31 9.47 -2.27
C SER A 142 28.50 10.27 -3.57
N GLY A 143 28.15 9.72 -4.73
CA GLY A 143 28.27 10.39 -6.03
C GLY A 143 27.12 11.36 -6.37
N PRO A 144 27.11 11.97 -7.57
CA PRO A 144 26.05 12.89 -8.04
C PRO A 144 24.64 12.26 -8.16
N LEU A 145 24.47 11.03 -7.69
CA LEU A 145 23.22 10.27 -7.58
C LEU A 145 22.44 10.59 -6.30
N GLN A 146 22.50 11.85 -5.87
CA GLN A 146 21.87 12.33 -4.66
C GLN A 146 20.35 12.06 -4.68
N ARG A 147 19.93 11.03 -3.92
CA ARG A 147 19.02 11.24 -2.80
C ARG A 147 19.50 10.41 -1.60
N PRO A 148 19.50 11.02 -0.40
CA PRO A 148 19.91 10.33 0.81
C PRO A 148 19.05 9.10 1.02
N ILE A 149 19.63 8.13 1.71
CA ILE A 149 18.90 7.05 2.38
C ILE A 149 17.62 7.64 2.98
N GLY A 150 16.50 7.29 2.37
CA GLY A 150 15.15 7.46 2.89
C GLY A 150 14.77 6.38 3.90
N MET A 151 15.76 5.68 4.47
CA MET A 151 15.65 4.78 5.63
C MET A 151 16.46 5.43 6.77
N ILE A 152 15.98 6.50 7.40
CA ILE A 152 15.24 6.38 8.66
C ILE A 152 14.21 7.52 8.83
N LYS A 153 14.21 8.57 8.00
CA LYS A 153 13.33 9.74 8.25
C LYS A 153 12.04 9.81 7.42
N THR A 154 12.04 9.27 6.20
CA THR A 154 10.85 9.31 5.33
C THR A 154 9.95 8.09 5.46
N GLU A 155 10.48 6.95 5.92
CA GLU A 155 9.67 5.78 6.26
C GLU A 155 8.91 6.04 7.55
N ASP A 156 9.56 6.55 8.59
CA ASP A 156 8.88 7.04 9.80
C ASP A 156 7.86 8.13 9.47
N LEU A 157 8.13 9.01 8.50
CA LEU A 157 7.18 10.07 8.11
C LEU A 157 6.03 9.54 7.23
N SER A 158 6.26 8.63 6.27
CA SER A 158 5.20 8.05 5.46
C SER A 158 4.37 7.02 6.22
N ILE A 159 5.02 6.24 7.10
CA ILE A 159 4.38 5.34 8.04
C ILE A 159 3.62 6.17 9.06
N SER A 160 4.17 7.23 9.67
CA SER A 160 3.39 8.08 10.58
C SER A 160 2.26 8.87 9.89
N ILE A 161 2.42 9.30 8.63
CA ILE A 161 1.32 9.91 7.86
C ILE A 161 0.26 8.87 7.49
N SER A 162 0.67 7.65 7.12
CA SER A 162 -0.24 6.54 6.85
C SER A 162 -0.95 6.07 8.11
N GLU A 163 -0.20 5.87 9.21
CA GLU A 163 -0.68 5.51 10.55
C GLU A 163 -1.61 6.58 11.08
N SER A 164 -1.27 7.87 11.02
CA SER A 164 -2.19 8.94 11.45
C SER A 164 -3.45 9.03 10.60
N GLY A 165 -3.32 8.86 9.28
CA GLY A 165 -4.47 8.79 8.36
C GLY A 165 -5.34 7.54 8.59
N MET A 166 -4.74 6.45 9.07
CA MET A 166 -5.39 5.19 9.42
C MET A 166 -6.04 5.23 10.79
N GLU A 167 -5.36 5.77 11.80
CA GLU A 167 -5.88 6.04 13.14
C GLU A 167 -7.15 6.88 13.06
N THR A 168 -7.13 7.93 12.24
CA THR A 168 -8.32 8.77 12.01
C THR A 168 -9.49 7.95 11.44
N ARG A 169 -9.24 7.02 10.49
CA ARG A 169 -10.28 6.15 9.91
C ARG A 169 -10.83 5.16 10.93
N VAL A 170 -9.96 4.56 11.75
CA VAL A 170 -10.36 3.65 12.83
C VAL A 170 -11.24 4.38 13.83
N LEU A 171 -10.87 5.61 14.22
CA LEU A 171 -11.68 6.43 15.12
C LEU A 171 -13.05 6.74 14.53
N VAL A 172 -13.11 7.14 13.26
CA VAL A 172 -14.39 7.41 12.57
C VAL A 172 -15.24 6.15 12.46
N ALA A 173 -14.66 5.01 12.06
CA ALA A 173 -15.37 3.74 12.02
C ALA A 173 -15.89 3.35 13.42
N ALA A 174 -15.05 3.37 14.44
CA ALA A 174 -15.45 3.08 15.81
C ALA A 174 -16.58 4.01 16.30
N LEU A 175 -16.53 5.29 15.96
CA LEU A 175 -17.60 6.23 16.27
C LEU A 175 -18.91 5.86 15.54
N VAL A 176 -18.85 5.54 14.24
CA VAL A 176 -20.03 5.08 13.50
C VAL A 176 -20.61 3.79 14.09
N ALA A 177 -19.76 2.82 14.44
CA ALA A 177 -20.20 1.55 15.03
C ALA A 177 -20.84 1.75 16.42
N THR A 178 -20.32 2.67 17.23
CA THR A 178 -20.88 2.94 18.56
C THR A 178 -22.19 3.72 18.50
N VAL A 179 -22.30 4.70 17.59
CA VAL A 179 -23.54 5.48 17.41
C VAL A 179 -24.65 4.60 16.82
N THR A 180 -24.35 3.76 15.82
CA THR A 180 -25.34 2.78 15.29
C THR A 180 -25.75 1.77 16.35
N PHE A 181 -24.80 1.20 17.08
CA PHE A 181 -25.11 0.27 18.17
C PHE A 181 -26.03 0.90 19.22
N ALA A 182 -25.79 2.17 19.60
CA ALA A 182 -26.68 2.89 20.50
C ALA A 182 -28.07 3.06 19.86
N ALA A 183 -28.14 3.54 18.61
CA ALA A 183 -29.37 3.79 17.87
C ALA A 183 -30.24 2.53 17.68
N ALA A 184 -29.61 1.35 17.53
CA ALA A 184 -30.29 0.06 17.42
C ALA A 184 -31.11 -0.29 18.68
N PHE A 185 -30.66 0.14 19.87
CA PHE A 185 -31.34 -0.14 21.14
C PHE A 185 -32.08 1.08 21.72
N THR A 186 -31.76 2.29 21.28
CA THR A 186 -32.48 3.52 21.63
C THR A 186 -33.26 4.03 20.42
N VAL A 187 -34.18 3.18 19.95
CA VAL A 187 -34.91 3.42 18.71
C VAL A 187 -35.80 4.67 18.77
N PRO A 188 -35.91 5.43 17.66
CA PRO A 188 -36.77 6.60 17.57
C PRO A 188 -38.24 6.24 17.90
N GLY A 189 -38.89 7.07 18.71
CA GLY A 189 -40.27 6.86 19.17
C GLY A 189 -40.41 5.89 20.36
N GLY A 190 -39.33 5.26 20.81
CA GLY A 190 -39.31 4.42 22.00
C GLY A 190 -40.08 3.10 21.86
N TYR A 191 -40.35 2.46 23.00
CA TYR A 191 -40.95 1.14 23.10
C TYR A 191 -42.37 1.20 23.66
N LYS A 192 -43.22 0.26 23.27
CA LYS A 192 -44.51 0.05 23.94
C LYS A 192 -44.29 -0.62 25.31
N ASN A 193 -44.91 -0.05 26.34
CA ASN A 193 -44.69 -0.35 27.76
C ASN A 193 -44.80 -1.84 28.17
N GLU A 194 -45.46 -2.69 27.39
CA GLU A 194 -45.79 -4.06 27.81
C GLU A 194 -45.04 -5.17 27.04
N GLN A 195 -44.47 -4.85 25.87
CA GLN A 195 -44.00 -5.87 24.92
C GLN A 195 -42.58 -5.63 24.39
N GLY A 196 -41.96 -4.48 24.69
CA GLY A 196 -40.64 -4.13 24.16
C GLY A 196 -40.61 -3.92 22.65
N THR A 197 -41.77 -3.84 21.99
CA THR A 197 -41.85 -3.57 20.55
C THR A 197 -41.71 -2.06 20.28
N PRO A 198 -40.91 -1.63 19.29
CA PRO A 198 -40.83 -0.24 18.89
C PRO A 198 -42.20 0.33 18.50
N VAL A 199 -42.52 1.55 18.95
CA VAL A 199 -43.80 2.21 18.66
C VAL A 199 -43.99 2.40 17.15
N LEU A 200 -42.90 2.68 16.43
CA LEU A 200 -42.89 3.00 15.01
C LEU A 200 -42.69 1.77 14.09
N VAL A 201 -42.83 0.53 14.59
CA VAL A 201 -42.51 -0.70 13.83
C VAL A 201 -43.22 -0.84 12.47
N LYS A 202 -44.40 -0.21 12.29
CA LYS A 202 -45.16 -0.23 11.02
C LYS A 202 -44.83 0.94 10.09
N ASN A 203 -43.99 1.89 10.51
CA ASN A 203 -43.64 3.06 9.73
C ASN A 203 -42.53 2.71 8.72
N ALA A 204 -42.73 3.07 7.44
CA ALA A 204 -41.73 2.82 6.39
C ALA A 204 -40.39 3.52 6.67
N ALA A 205 -40.40 4.76 7.17
CA ALA A 205 -39.16 5.47 7.52
C ALA A 205 -38.41 4.79 8.67
N PHE A 206 -39.14 4.18 9.61
CA PHE A 206 -38.56 3.39 10.68
C PHE A 206 -37.91 2.09 10.15
N ALA A 207 -38.53 1.42 9.19
CA ALA A 207 -37.95 0.24 8.56
C ALA A 207 -36.64 0.56 7.82
N VAL A 208 -36.61 1.67 7.06
CA VAL A 208 -35.38 2.13 6.39
C VAL A 208 -34.31 2.50 7.42
N PHE A 209 -34.69 3.19 8.51
CA PHE A 209 -33.79 3.50 9.61
C PHE A 209 -33.09 2.25 10.16
N VAL A 210 -33.85 1.21 10.52
CA VAL A 210 -33.27 -0.03 11.10
C VAL A 210 -32.35 -0.74 10.10
N ILE A 211 -32.73 -0.83 8.83
CA ILE A 211 -31.90 -1.49 7.80
C ILE A 211 -30.61 -0.69 7.58
N SER A 212 -30.72 0.63 7.40
CA SER A 212 -29.55 1.50 7.20
C SER A 212 -28.63 1.48 8.42
N ASP A 213 -29.17 1.44 9.62
CA ASP A 213 -28.40 1.37 10.88
C ASP A 213 -27.60 0.07 10.96
N ALA A 214 -28.24 -1.07 10.70
CA ALA A 214 -27.56 -2.35 10.62
C ALA A 214 -26.47 -2.37 9.53
N THR A 215 -26.73 -1.80 8.35
CA THR A 215 -25.71 -1.74 7.29
C THR A 215 -24.52 -0.86 7.68
N ALA A 216 -24.75 0.30 8.30
CA ALA A 216 -23.69 1.18 8.78
C ALA A 216 -22.84 0.47 9.86
N MET A 217 -23.48 -0.25 10.78
CA MET A 217 -22.81 -1.01 11.83
C MET A 217 -21.93 -2.14 11.24
N VAL A 218 -22.46 -2.92 10.31
CA VAL A 218 -21.74 -4.05 9.67
C VAL A 218 -20.57 -3.56 8.83
N LEU A 219 -20.77 -2.51 8.03
CA LEU A 219 -19.69 -1.94 7.20
C LEU A 219 -18.56 -1.38 8.08
N SER A 220 -18.92 -0.69 9.17
CA SER A 220 -17.94 -0.13 10.09
C SER A 220 -17.16 -1.20 10.88
N THR A 221 -17.86 -2.20 11.43
CA THR A 221 -17.19 -3.32 12.12
C THR A 221 -16.32 -4.14 11.17
N SER A 222 -16.74 -4.30 9.91
CA SER A 222 -15.89 -4.92 8.88
C SER A 222 -14.63 -4.09 8.60
N ALA A 223 -14.74 -2.76 8.53
CA ALA A 223 -13.58 -1.87 8.38
C ALA A 223 -12.62 -1.99 9.59
N LEU A 224 -13.14 -2.05 10.82
CA LEU A 224 -12.33 -2.28 12.03
C LEU A 224 -11.63 -3.64 12.00
N PHE A 225 -12.32 -4.69 11.54
CA PHE A 225 -11.75 -6.03 11.43
C PHE A 225 -10.61 -6.07 10.40
N LEU A 226 -10.79 -5.45 9.23
CA LEU A 226 -9.72 -5.33 8.22
C LEU A 226 -8.53 -4.54 8.77
N HIS A 227 -8.78 -3.49 9.55
CA HIS A 227 -7.74 -2.71 10.19
C HIS A 227 -6.94 -3.52 11.22
N PHE A 228 -7.65 -4.28 12.06
CA PHE A 228 -7.04 -5.19 13.02
C PHE A 228 -6.21 -6.27 12.31
N TYR A 229 -6.74 -6.84 11.23
CA TYR A 229 -6.03 -7.80 10.40
C TYR A 229 -4.77 -7.21 9.76
N TRP A 230 -4.84 -5.96 9.27
CA TRP A 230 -3.67 -5.22 8.81
C TRP A 230 -2.62 -5.05 9.91
N ALA A 231 -3.02 -4.65 11.12
CA ALA A 231 -2.10 -4.46 12.24
C ALA A 231 -1.40 -5.78 12.66
N LEU A 232 -2.09 -6.92 12.53
CA LEU A 232 -1.52 -8.25 12.75
C LEU A 232 -0.50 -8.63 11.67
N LEU A 233 -0.79 -8.32 10.40
CA LEU A 233 0.08 -8.65 9.27
C LEU A 233 1.29 -7.71 9.15
N GLY A 234 1.12 -6.42 9.41
CA GLY A 234 2.16 -5.40 9.27
C GLY A 234 3.39 -5.67 10.15
N LYS A 235 3.19 -6.26 11.33
CA LYS A 235 4.30 -6.65 12.23
C LYS A 235 5.10 -7.87 11.74
N ARG A 236 4.62 -8.62 10.74
CA ARG A 236 5.28 -9.84 10.24
C ARG A 236 6.25 -9.58 9.07
N GLY A 237 6.41 -8.32 8.64
CA GLY A 237 7.54 -7.85 7.83
C GLY A 237 7.76 -8.49 6.46
N GLN A 238 6.78 -9.18 5.90
CA GLN A 238 6.93 -9.97 4.66
C GLN A 238 5.68 -10.00 3.77
N VAL A 239 4.84 -8.96 3.80
CA VAL A 239 3.62 -8.90 2.98
C VAL A 239 3.84 -7.90 1.85
N ASP A 240 3.57 -8.32 0.61
CA ASP A 240 3.71 -7.48 -0.59
C ASP A 240 2.97 -6.14 -0.40
N GLU A 241 3.63 -5.02 -0.74
CA GLU A 241 3.05 -3.68 -0.64
C GLU A 241 1.73 -3.56 -1.41
N ASP A 242 1.60 -4.25 -2.56
CA ASP A 242 0.37 -4.29 -3.37
C ASP A 242 -0.82 -4.86 -2.58
N ILE A 243 -0.60 -5.86 -1.72
CA ILE A 243 -1.64 -6.43 -0.87
C ILE A 243 -2.03 -5.41 0.20
N ILE A 244 -1.05 -4.75 0.81
CA ILE A 244 -1.26 -3.76 1.86
C ILE A 244 -2.04 -2.55 1.33
N GLU A 245 -1.67 -2.02 0.16
CA GLU A 245 -2.34 -0.90 -0.48
C GLU A 245 -3.79 -1.25 -0.84
N ASN A 246 -4.03 -2.46 -1.36
CA ASN A 246 -5.36 -2.95 -1.64
C ASN A 246 -6.23 -3.04 -0.36
N PHE A 247 -5.71 -3.61 0.73
CA PHE A 247 -6.42 -3.67 2.02
C PHE A 247 -6.76 -2.28 2.58
N SER A 248 -5.80 -1.34 2.50
CA SER A 248 -6.01 0.05 2.93
C SER A 248 -7.11 0.74 2.11
N HIS A 249 -7.11 0.53 0.79
CA HIS A 249 -8.14 1.03 -0.10
C HIS A 249 -9.53 0.49 0.26
N TRP A 250 -9.68 -0.84 0.42
CA TRP A 250 -10.96 -1.45 0.81
C TRP A 250 -11.47 -0.94 2.16
N THR A 251 -10.58 -0.75 3.13
CA THR A 251 -10.93 -0.21 4.45
C THR A 251 -11.45 1.24 4.33
N ALA A 252 -10.85 2.05 3.47
CA ALA A 252 -11.31 3.40 3.18
C ALA A 252 -12.72 3.42 2.57
N VAL A 253 -12.94 2.56 1.57
CA VAL A 253 -14.22 2.44 0.86
C VAL A 253 -15.34 2.01 1.80
N LEU A 254 -15.11 0.99 2.64
CA LEU A 254 -16.10 0.54 3.64
C LEU A 254 -16.45 1.64 4.64
N THR A 255 -15.44 2.38 5.13
CA THR A 255 -15.66 3.50 6.05
C THR A 255 -16.48 4.61 5.40
N ALA A 256 -16.22 4.92 4.12
CA ALA A 256 -16.98 5.91 3.37
C ALA A 256 -18.47 5.50 3.20
N TYR A 257 -18.73 4.24 2.82
CA TYR A 257 -20.10 3.73 2.73
C TYR A 257 -20.81 3.70 4.10
N ALA A 258 -20.09 3.39 5.18
CA ALA A 258 -20.64 3.44 6.53
C ALA A 258 -21.08 4.87 6.92
N ILE A 259 -20.28 5.89 6.60
CA ILE A 259 -20.63 7.30 6.85
C ILE A 259 -21.87 7.71 6.03
N LEU A 260 -21.96 7.30 4.76
CA LEU A 260 -23.14 7.58 3.94
C LEU A 260 -24.40 6.92 4.51
N ALA A 261 -24.31 5.65 4.91
CA ALA A 261 -25.41 4.94 5.56
C ALA A 261 -25.82 5.64 6.87
N MET A 262 -24.87 6.15 7.66
CA MET A 262 -25.16 6.91 8.87
C MET A 262 -25.97 8.18 8.65
N ILE A 263 -25.73 8.89 7.55
CA ILE A 263 -26.52 10.09 7.22
C ILE A 263 -27.94 9.69 6.84
N ILE A 264 -28.11 8.56 6.14
CA ILE A 264 -29.44 8.00 5.84
C ILE A 264 -30.17 7.63 7.14
N VAL A 265 -29.47 7.01 8.11
CA VAL A 265 -30.00 6.71 9.45
C VAL A 265 -30.47 7.98 10.14
N PHE A 266 -29.66 9.04 10.13
CA PHE A 266 -30.03 10.32 10.73
C PHE A 266 -31.29 10.92 10.08
N ILE A 267 -31.37 10.94 8.74
CA ILE A 267 -32.52 11.47 8.00
C ILE A 267 -33.77 10.66 8.31
N THR A 268 -33.70 9.33 8.17
CA THR A 268 -34.86 8.44 8.30
C THR A 268 -35.34 8.31 9.73
N GLY A 269 -34.43 8.24 10.70
CA GLY A 269 -34.75 8.26 12.13
C GLY A 269 -35.40 9.57 12.55
N SER A 270 -34.83 10.71 12.12
CA SER A 270 -35.40 12.03 12.41
C SER A 270 -36.78 12.20 11.76
N TYR A 271 -36.94 11.77 10.51
CA TYR A 271 -38.23 11.80 9.82
C TYR A 271 -39.29 10.94 10.54
N ALA A 272 -38.90 9.75 11.01
CA ALA A 272 -39.81 8.86 11.73
C ALA A 272 -40.35 9.49 13.02
N VAL A 273 -39.54 10.28 13.74
CA VAL A 273 -39.95 11.00 14.96
C VAL A 273 -40.70 12.30 14.65
N LEU A 274 -40.22 13.08 13.68
CA LEU A 274 -40.72 14.41 13.37
C LEU A 274 -41.87 14.41 12.36
N ALA A 275 -42.32 13.24 11.88
CA ALA A 275 -43.43 13.11 10.95
C ALA A 275 -44.68 13.94 11.32
N PRO A 276 -45.06 14.14 12.60
CA PRO A 276 -46.18 15.00 12.97
C PRO A 276 -45.96 16.50 12.66
N SER A 277 -44.72 16.96 12.57
CA SER A 277 -44.34 18.34 12.26
C SER A 277 -43.60 18.41 10.91
N SER A 278 -44.38 18.64 9.85
CA SER A 278 -43.90 18.58 8.46
C SER A 278 -42.71 19.52 8.19
N TRP A 279 -42.65 20.70 8.80
CA TRP A 279 -41.56 21.65 8.55
C TRP A 279 -40.22 21.18 9.14
N LEU A 280 -40.22 20.56 10.33
CA LEU A 280 -39.02 20.03 10.97
C LEU A 280 -38.49 18.81 10.22
N ALA A 281 -39.40 17.93 9.78
CA ALA A 281 -39.02 16.76 8.99
C ALA A 281 -38.40 17.17 7.64
N ILE A 282 -39.03 18.11 6.93
CA ILE A 282 -38.54 18.59 5.62
C ILE A 282 -37.17 19.27 5.74
N THR A 283 -37.01 20.17 6.70
CA THR A 283 -35.73 20.88 6.92
C THR A 283 -34.60 19.91 7.27
N THR A 284 -34.85 18.91 8.11
CA THR A 284 -33.86 17.88 8.46
C THR A 284 -33.44 17.03 7.26
N CYS A 285 -34.41 16.64 6.40
CA CYS A 285 -34.11 15.94 5.15
C CYS A 285 -33.23 16.78 4.22
N PHE A 286 -33.53 18.08 4.06
CA PHE A 286 -32.73 18.97 3.22
C PHE A 286 -31.28 19.08 3.69
N ILE A 287 -31.05 19.20 5.00
CA ILE A 287 -29.70 19.26 5.58
C ILE A 287 -28.91 17.98 5.25
N GLY A 288 -29.53 16.80 5.45
CA GLY A 288 -28.87 15.53 5.17
C GLY A 288 -28.57 15.30 3.69
N VAL A 289 -29.53 15.61 2.80
CA VAL A 289 -29.33 15.47 1.34
C VAL A 289 -28.28 16.44 0.82
N ALA A 290 -28.26 17.69 1.32
CA ALA A 290 -27.24 18.67 0.96
C ALA A 290 -25.84 18.19 1.34
N PHE A 291 -25.67 17.57 2.51
CA PHE A 291 -24.39 16.99 2.91
C PHE A 291 -23.95 15.86 1.96
N ILE A 292 -24.85 14.94 1.60
CA ILE A 292 -24.52 13.84 0.66
C ILE A 292 -24.08 14.41 -0.70
N PHE A 293 -24.80 15.41 -1.20
CA PHE A 293 -24.47 16.07 -2.47
C PHE A 293 -23.08 16.73 -2.41
N LEU A 294 -22.79 17.47 -1.34
CA LEU A 294 -21.49 18.12 -1.16
C LEU A 294 -20.35 17.11 -1.03
N ALA A 295 -20.56 16.03 -0.26
CA ALA A 295 -19.55 14.99 -0.06
C ALA A 295 -19.21 14.24 -1.37
N THR A 296 -20.25 13.87 -2.13
CA THR A 296 -20.08 13.19 -3.43
C THR A 296 -19.48 14.11 -4.49
N ALA A 297 -19.90 15.37 -4.54
CA ALA A 297 -19.30 16.37 -5.43
C ALA A 297 -17.81 16.61 -5.10
N TYR A 298 -17.46 16.73 -3.81
CA TYR A 298 -16.07 16.87 -3.39
C TYR A 298 -15.21 15.68 -3.80
N ALA A 299 -15.68 14.44 -3.56
CA ALA A 299 -14.97 13.24 -3.98
C ALA A 299 -14.74 13.21 -5.50
N PHE A 300 -15.77 13.52 -6.28
CA PHE A 300 -15.66 13.59 -7.74
C PHE A 300 -14.65 14.63 -8.21
N ILE A 301 -14.63 15.82 -7.59
CA ILE A 301 -13.66 16.88 -7.93
C ILE A 301 -12.24 16.42 -7.62
N VAL A 302 -12.00 15.78 -6.48
CA VAL A 302 -10.66 15.25 -6.12
C VAL A 302 -10.21 14.18 -7.12
N ASP A 303 -11.09 13.26 -7.49
CA ASP A 303 -10.78 12.22 -8.49
C ASP A 303 -10.49 12.83 -9.87
N ALA A 304 -11.28 13.82 -10.30
CA ALA A 304 -11.04 14.54 -11.55
C ALA A 304 -9.70 15.28 -11.54
N LEU A 305 -9.38 15.98 -10.45
CA LEU A 305 -8.11 16.72 -10.31
C LEU A 305 -6.90 15.79 -10.27
N THR A 306 -7.00 14.65 -9.59
CA THR A 306 -5.92 13.65 -9.56
C THR A 306 -5.74 13.00 -10.94
N PHE A 307 -6.83 12.67 -11.65
CA PHE A 307 -6.78 12.15 -13.02
C PHE A 307 -6.09 13.13 -13.99
N ILE A 308 -6.44 14.42 -13.93
CA ILE A 308 -5.81 15.47 -14.74
C ILE A 308 -4.31 15.57 -14.45
N LYS A 309 -3.91 15.40 -13.17
CA LYS A 309 -2.50 15.46 -12.74
C LYS A 309 -1.66 14.29 -13.24
N TYR A 310 -2.27 13.13 -13.47
CA TYR A 310 -1.60 11.93 -13.98
C TYR A 310 -1.39 11.96 -15.50
N TRP A 311 -2.14 12.80 -16.23
CA TRP A 311 -2.10 12.92 -17.69
C TRP A 311 -1.35 14.17 -18.20
N LYS A 312 -0.68 14.90 -17.30
CA LYS A 312 0.29 15.97 -17.62
C LYS A 312 1.70 15.49 -17.34
#